data_AF-A0A3C0W5S6-F1
#
_entry.id   AF-A0A3C0W5S6-F1
#
_cell.length_a   1.000
_cell.length_b   1.000
_cell.length_c   1.000
_cell.angle_alpha   90.00
_cell.angle_beta   90.00
_cell.angle_gamma   90.00
#
_symmetry.space_group_name_H-M   'P 1'
#
loop_
_entity.id
_entity.type
_entity.pdbx_description
1 polymer ?
#
loop_
_entity_poly.entity_id
_entity_poly.type
_entity_poly.pdbx_seq_one_letter_code
_entity_poly.pdbx_strand_id
1 'polypeptide(L)'
;MESEEWTQDGAFAGSDGRLVRCYDDVILSRSIPVEGGAGTDVEEVPPGTIGTVLFYSTGPVGVAQLECYVGEDASTFGYEKLSKLKLHMTNEEKYAR
;
A
#
# COMPACT_ATOMS: atom_id res chain seq x y z
N MET A 1 15.22 -17.49 -11.64
CA MET A 1 14.60 -16.29 -11.05
C MET A 1 13.50 -16.81 -10.16
N GLU A 2 13.61 -16.64 -8.85
CA GLU A 2 12.45 -16.84 -7.98
C GLU A 2 11.41 -15.80 -8.40
N SER A 3 10.24 -16.27 -8.83
CA SER A 3 9.10 -15.41 -9.13
C SER A 3 8.66 -14.73 -7.84
N GLU A 4 8.49 -13.41 -7.85
CA GLU A 4 7.88 -12.71 -6.72
C GLU A 4 6.46 -13.25 -6.49
N GLU A 5 6.24 -13.86 -5.33
CA GLU A 5 4.93 -14.32 -4.90
C GLU A 5 4.18 -13.15 -4.28
N TRP A 6 2.96 -12.90 -4.76
CA TRP A 6 2.04 -11.88 -4.26
C TRP A 6 0.95 -12.54 -3.44
N THR A 7 0.64 -11.98 -2.28
CA THR A 7 -0.34 -12.55 -1.36
C THR A 7 -1.19 -11.48 -0.67
N GLN A 8 -2.30 -11.93 -0.08
CA GLN A 8 -3.09 -11.18 0.90
C GLN A 8 -3.01 -11.76 2.31
N ASP A 9 -2.31 -12.89 2.46
CA ASP A 9 -2.32 -13.69 3.68
C ASP A 9 -1.10 -13.38 4.55
N GLY A 10 -1.38 -13.02 5.80
CA GLY A 10 -0.38 -12.73 6.82
C GLY A 10 -0.25 -11.25 7.12
N ALA A 11 0.95 -10.86 7.57
CA ALA A 11 1.28 -9.49 7.92
C ALA A 11 2.77 -9.22 7.66
N PHE A 12 3.12 -7.95 7.45
CA PHE A 12 4.50 -7.48 7.40
C PHE A 12 4.74 -6.37 8.44
N ALA A 13 6.00 -6.18 8.83
CA ALA A 13 6.36 -5.07 9.70
C ALA A 13 6.42 -3.76 8.91
N GLY A 14 5.58 -2.80 9.29
CA GLY A 14 5.69 -1.42 8.84
C GLY A 14 6.96 -0.74 9.37
N SER A 15 7.24 0.44 8.84
CA SER A 15 8.37 1.31 9.19
C SER A 15 8.41 1.74 10.67
N ASP A 16 7.28 1.68 11.38
CA ASP A 16 7.17 1.94 12.81
C ASP A 16 7.14 0.66 13.66
N GLY A 17 7.39 -0.50 13.05
CA GLY A 17 7.43 -1.81 13.70
C GLY A 17 6.05 -2.43 13.94
N ARG A 18 4.95 -1.76 13.59
CA ARG A 18 3.60 -2.33 13.68
C ARG A 18 3.36 -3.31 12.55
N LEU A 19 2.57 -4.36 12.84
CA LEU A 19 2.15 -5.30 11.80
C LEU A 19 1.08 -4.65 10.93
N VAL A 20 1.29 -4.70 9.63
CA VAL A 20 0.37 -4.25 8.58
C VAL A 20 -0.11 -5.46 7.80
N ARG A 21 -1.39 -5.47 7.46
CA ARG A 21 -2.06 -6.51 6.67
C ARG A 21 -2.66 -5.91 5.41
N CYS A 22 -3.13 -6.77 4.51
CA CYS A 22 -4.03 -6.31 3.47
C CYS A 22 -5.30 -5.71 4.08
N TYR A 23 -5.84 -4.72 3.39
CA TYR A 23 -6.96 -3.86 3.79
C TYR A 23 -6.67 -2.92 4.97
N ASP A 24 -5.49 -2.99 5.60
CA ASP A 24 -5.08 -1.89 6.48
C ASP A 24 -4.77 -0.63 5.66
N ASP A 25 -5.09 0.51 6.25
CA ASP A 25 -4.65 1.80 5.75
C ASP A 25 -3.23 2.07 6.24
N VAL A 26 -2.39 2.50 5.31
CA VAL A 26 -1.02 2.91 5.55
C VAL A 26 -0.80 4.35 5.12
N ILE A 27 0.09 5.04 5.83
CA ILE A 27 0.61 6.34 5.40
C ILE A 27 1.91 6.11 4.62
N LEU A 28 2.01 6.76 3.46
CA LEU A 28 3.24 6.84 2.67
C LEU A 28 4.29 7.72 3.36
N SER A 29 5.52 7.22 3.48
CA SER A 29 6.65 8.01 4.00
C SER A 29 7.40 8.82 2.95
N ARG A 30 7.14 8.57 1.66
CA ARG A 30 7.75 9.27 0.52
C ARG A 30 6.78 9.29 -0.66
N SER A 31 7.11 10.08 -1.69
CA SER A 31 6.37 10.04 -2.94
C SER A 31 6.56 8.71 -3.66
N ILE A 32 5.52 8.22 -4.33
CA ILE A 32 5.57 7.06 -5.22
C ILE A 32 4.96 7.38 -6.59
N PRO A 33 5.44 6.78 -7.68
CA PRO A 33 4.84 6.96 -8.99
C PRO A 33 3.43 6.36 -9.02
N VAL A 34 2.53 7.00 -9.75
CA VAL A 34 1.20 6.47 -10.08
C VAL A 34 1.34 5.36 -11.14
N GLU A 35 0.69 4.22 -10.93
CA GLU A 35 0.53 3.18 -11.94
C GLU A 35 -0.64 3.51 -12.87
N GLY A 36 -0.44 3.41 -14.19
CA GLY A 36 -1.52 3.51 -15.17
C GLY A 36 -2.02 4.94 -15.39
N GLY A 37 -1.11 5.85 -15.75
CA GLY A 37 -1.34 7.28 -15.99
C GLY A 37 -2.32 7.62 -17.13
N ALA A 38 -3.61 7.34 -16.93
CA ALA A 38 -4.69 7.83 -17.78
C ALA A 38 -5.91 8.17 -16.90
N GLY A 39 -5.94 9.40 -16.36
CA GLY A 39 -7.17 9.92 -15.72
C GLY A 39 -6.97 10.87 -14.54
N THR A 40 -5.75 11.00 -14.01
CA THR A 40 -5.45 11.94 -12.91
C THR A 40 -4.29 12.84 -13.33
N ASP A 41 -4.39 14.16 -13.11
CA ASP A 41 -3.30 15.13 -13.34
C ASP A 41 -2.10 14.95 -12.37
N VAL A 42 -2.02 13.79 -11.71
CA VAL A 42 -1.09 13.47 -10.63
C VAL A 42 -0.10 12.43 -11.14
N GLU A 43 1.16 12.84 -11.30
CA GLU A 43 2.26 11.95 -11.72
C GLU A 43 2.82 11.13 -10.54
N GLU A 44 2.70 11.66 -9.31
CA GLU A 44 3.19 11.04 -8.08
C GLU A 44 2.21 11.19 -6.93
N VAL A 45 2.03 10.14 -6.14
CA VAL A 45 1.30 10.19 -4.87
C VAL A 45 2.23 10.79 -3.81
N PRO A 46 1.90 11.92 -3.17
CA PRO A 46 2.80 12.58 -2.21
C PRO A 46 2.91 11.83 -0.88
N PRO A 47 3.98 12.05 -0.09
CA PRO A 47 4.08 11.53 1.27
C PRO A 47 2.94 12.06 2.14
N GLY A 48 2.55 11.28 3.15
CA GLY A 48 1.40 11.61 4.01
C GLY A 48 0.06 11.14 3.45
N THR A 49 0.00 10.74 2.18
CA THR A 49 -1.20 10.14 1.58
C THR A 49 -1.52 8.82 2.29
N ILE A 50 -2.81 8.61 2.54
CA ILE A 50 -3.36 7.35 3.04
C ILE A 50 -3.66 6.46 1.84
N GLY A 51 -3.23 5.19 1.91
CA GLY A 51 -3.63 4.18 0.95
C GLY A 51 -3.95 2.86 1.62
N THR A 52 -4.81 2.08 0.98
CA THR A 52 -5.22 0.74 1.39
C THR A 52 -4.29 -0.29 0.80
N VAL A 53 -3.74 -1.19 1.62
CA VAL A 53 -2.90 -2.30 1.13
C VAL A 53 -3.76 -3.35 0.43
N LEU A 54 -3.58 -3.57 -0.87
CA LEU A 54 -4.35 -4.58 -1.61
C LEU A 54 -3.66 -5.93 -1.62
N PHE A 55 -2.36 -5.94 -1.91
CA PHE A 55 -1.51 -7.12 -1.98
C PHE A 55 -0.10 -6.74 -1.54
N TYR A 56 0.69 -7.72 -1.09
CA TYR A 56 2.12 -7.54 -0.93
C TYR A 56 2.92 -8.72 -1.44
N SER A 57 4.14 -8.45 -1.92
CA SER A 57 5.11 -9.45 -2.33
C SER A 57 5.91 -9.95 -1.13
N THR A 58 6.09 -11.26 -1.05
CA THR A 58 6.90 -11.93 -0.01
C THR A 58 8.37 -12.09 -0.42
N GLY A 59 8.75 -11.51 -1.56
CA GLY A 59 10.12 -11.53 -2.07
C GLY A 59 11.11 -10.72 -1.20
N PRO A 60 12.43 -10.82 -1.48
CA PRO A 60 13.48 -10.25 -0.63
C PRO A 60 13.41 -8.74 -0.38
N VAL A 61 12.83 -8.00 -1.33
CA VAL A 61 12.66 -6.54 -1.21
C VAL A 61 11.35 -6.17 -0.52
N GLY A 62 10.30 -6.99 -0.71
CA GLY A 62 8.93 -6.77 -0.25
C GLY A 62 8.31 -5.49 -0.81
N VAL A 63 7.26 -5.61 -1.59
CA VAL A 63 6.53 -4.47 -2.17
C VAL A 63 5.04 -4.65 -1.93
N ALA A 64 4.33 -3.61 -1.52
CA ALA A 64 2.88 -3.58 -1.47
C ALA A 64 2.31 -2.85 -2.69
N GLN A 65 1.21 -3.37 -3.22
CA GLN A 65 0.31 -2.63 -4.09
C GLN A 65 -0.72 -1.90 -3.22
N LEU A 66 -0.92 -0.62 -3.50
CA LEU A 66 -1.77 0.28 -2.73
C LEU A 66 -2.84 0.89 -3.62
N GLU A 67 -4.04 1.01 -3.09
CA GLU A 67 -5.03 1.99 -3.56
C GLU A 67 -4.84 3.27 -2.74
N CYS A 68 -4.35 4.35 -3.34
CA CYS A 68 -4.08 5.62 -2.67
C CYS A 68 -5.21 6.63 -2.94
N TYR A 69 -5.64 7.34 -1.90
CA TYR A 69 -6.69 8.36 -2.00
C TYR A 69 -6.06 9.75 -2.17
N VAL A 70 -6.07 10.28 -3.40
CA VAL A 70 -5.50 11.60 -3.71
C VAL A 70 -6.63 12.56 -4.07
N GLY A 71 -7.03 13.40 -3.12
CA GLY A 71 -8.15 14.35 -3.28
C GLY A 71 -9.50 13.76 -2.87
N GLU A 72 -10.59 14.47 -3.17
CA GLU A 72 -11.95 14.12 -2.68
C GLU A 72 -12.57 12.92 -3.41
N ASP A 73 -12.19 12.64 -4.66
CA ASP A 73 -12.91 11.66 -5.51
C ASP A 73 -11.99 10.73 -6.36
N ALA A 74 -10.67 10.81 -6.23
CA ALA A 74 -9.75 10.02 -7.07
C ALA A 74 -8.93 9.02 -6.23
N SER A 75 -9.13 7.72 -6.50
CA SER A 75 -8.18 6.70 -6.11
C SER A 75 -7.20 6.41 -7.25
N THR A 76 -5.96 6.12 -6.89
CA THR A 76 -4.90 5.76 -7.83
C THR A 76 -4.10 4.58 -7.29
N PHE A 77 -3.50 3.79 -8.17
CA PHE A 77 -2.69 2.65 -7.77
C PHE A 77 -1.21 3.04 -7.66
N GLY A 78 -0.54 2.52 -6.64
CA GLY A 78 0.88 2.75 -6.44
C GLY A 78 1.56 1.55 -5.79
N TYR A 79 2.89 1.51 -5.90
CA TYR A 79 3.71 0.49 -5.27
C TYR A 79 4.72 1.09 -4.32
N GLU A 80 4.88 0.48 -3.16
CA GLU A 80 5.86 0.91 -2.18
C GLU A 80 6.47 -0.27 -1.43
N LYS A 81 7.73 -0.12 -1.02
CA LYS A 81 8.42 -1.09 -0.18
C LYS A 81 7.73 -1.21 1.17
N LEU A 82 7.58 -2.44 1.65
CA LEU A 82 6.96 -2.73 2.96
C LEU A 82 7.60 -1.94 4.10
N SER A 83 8.93 -1.80 4.06
CA SER A 83 9.74 -1.02 5.02
C SER A 83 9.50 0.50 5.00
N LYS A 84 8.69 1.03 4.08
CA LYS A 84 8.37 2.44 3.91
C LYS A 84 6.91 2.78 4.18
N LEU A 85 6.12 1.79 4.56
CA LEU A 85 4.73 1.95 4.94
C LEU A 85 4.59 2.04 6.44
N LYS A 86 3.69 2.89 6.93
CA LYS A 86 3.39 3.01 8.36
C LYS A 86 1.91 2.72 8.56
N LEU A 87 1.57 1.84 9.51
CA LEU A 87 0.17 1.56 9.84
C LEU A 87 -0.53 2.86 10.27
N HIS A 88 -1.57 3.24 9.55
CA HIS A 88 -2.42 4.37 9.87
C HIS A 88 -3.66 3.91 10.64
N MET A 89 -4.41 2.99 10.03
CA MET A 89 -5.64 2.43 10.56
C MET A 89 -5.74 0.97 10.14
N THR A 90 -6.39 0.17 10.99
CA THR A 90 -6.67 -1.24 10.68
C THR A 90 -8.10 -1.32 10.18
N ASN A 91 -8.31 -1.78 8.94
CA ASN A 91 -9.66 -2.00 8.38
C ASN A 91 -9.94 -3.49 8.13
N GLU A 92 -9.27 -4.37 8.87
CA GLU A 92 -9.49 -5.82 8.82
C GLU A 92 -10.88 -6.21 9.37
N GLU A 93 -11.96 -5.83 8.66
CA GLU A 93 -13.29 -6.44 8.75
C GLU A 93 -13.43 -7.57 7.72
N LYS A 94 -12.34 -8.30 7.41
CA LYS A 94 -12.37 -9.28 6.31
C LYS A 94 -13.15 -10.56 6.62
N TYR A 95 -13.87 -10.66 7.75
CA TYR A 95 -15.17 -11.36 7.91
C TYR A 95 -15.89 -10.91 9.20
N ALA A 96 -16.86 -9.99 9.12
CA ALA A 96 -17.88 -9.86 10.18
C ALA A 96 -18.74 -11.14 10.22
N ARG A 97 -19.18 -11.57 11.40
CA ARG A 97 -20.18 -12.65 11.55
C ARG A 97 -21.55 -12.20 11.04
#